data_AF-A0A6C1QWD7-F1
#
_entry.id   AF-A0A6C1QWD7-F1
#
_cell.length_a   1.000
_cell.length_b   1.000
_cell.length_c   1.000
_cell.angle_alpha   90.00
_cell.angle_beta   90.00
_cell.angle_gamma   90.00
#
_symmetry.space_group_name_H-M   'P 1'
#
loop_
_entity.id
_entity.type
_entity.pdbx_description
1 polymer ?
#
loop_
_entity_poly.entity_id
_entity_poly.type
_entity_poly.pdbx_seq_one_letter_code
_entity_poly.pdbx_strand_id
1 'polypeptide(L)' 'MIGPYCSINGHLVPTADATISVDDVNFQYGYGVYETLKVRDGVLFFPNLHEQRLFHSADIIGL' A
#
# COMPACT_ATOMS: atom_id res chain seq x y z
N MET A 1 -2.31 0.49 -14.71
CA MET A 1 -0.89 0.80 -14.95
C MET A 1 -0.37 1.47 -13.70
N ILE A 2 0.73 0.99 -13.14
CA ILE A 2 1.37 1.56 -11.95
C ILE A 2 1.99 2.89 -12.38
N GLY A 3 1.83 3.96 -11.59
CA GLY A 3 2.36 5.29 -11.92
C GLY A 3 3.90 5.31 -12.03
N PRO A 4 4.52 6.44 -12.41
CA PRO A 4 5.98 6.55 -12.59
C PRO A 4 6.78 6.42 -11.29
N TYR A 5 6.13 6.60 -10.13
CA TYR A 5 6.74 6.52 -8.81
C TYR A 5 5.89 5.69 -7.85
N CYS A 6 6.53 5.10 -6.85
CA CYS A 6 5.89 4.50 -5.68
C CYS A 6 6.61 4.94 -4.39
N SER A 7 5.91 4.84 -3.26
CA SER A 7 6.49 5.07 -1.93
C SER A 7 6.88 3.74 -1.31
N ILE A 8 8.13 3.59 -0.87
CA ILE A 8 8.61 2.47 -0.05
C ILE A 8 9.06 3.05 1.29
N ASN A 9 8.36 2.69 2.37
CA ASN A 9 8.65 3.15 3.73
C ASN A 9 8.80 4.69 3.85
N GLY A 10 7.96 5.44 3.13
CA GLY A 10 7.98 6.91 3.13
C GLY A 10 8.94 7.55 2.11
N HIS A 11 9.73 6.74 1.38
CA HIS A 11 10.63 7.22 0.35
C HIS A 11 10.02 7.04 -1.04
N LEU A 12 9.92 8.14 -1.79
CA LEU A 12 9.45 8.11 -3.18
C LEU A 12 10.58 7.62 -4.09
N VAL A 13 10.34 6.53 -4.81
CA VAL A 13 11.30 5.91 -5.75
C VAL A 13 10.66 5.73 -7.12
N PRO A 14 11.45 5.75 -8.22
CA PRO A 14 10.95 5.35 -9.53
C PRO A 14 10.39 3.92 -9.47
N THR A 15 9.24 3.68 -10.09
CA THR A 15 8.59 2.36 -10.05
C THR A 15 9.48 1.24 -10.61
N ALA A 16 10.38 1.56 -11.54
CA ALA A 16 11.34 0.60 -12.10
C ALA A 16 12.39 0.13 -11.07
N ASP A 17 12.68 0.94 -10.05
CA ASP A 17 13.67 0.65 -9.01
C ASP A 17 13.02 0.08 -7.73
N ALA A 18 11.68 0.03 -7.71
CA ALA A 18 10.91 -0.43 -6.57
C ALA A 18 11.07 -1.95 -6.38
N THR A 19 11.74 -2.35 -5.30
CA THR A 19 12.01 -3.75 -5.00
C THR A 19 11.71 -4.06 -3.53
N ILE A 20 11.38 -5.33 -3.26
CA ILE A 20 11.26 -5.90 -1.93
C ILE A 20 12.16 -7.14 -1.85
N SER A 21 12.51 -7.56 -0.63
CA SER A 21 13.26 -8.81 -0.45
C SER A 21 12.41 -10.02 -0.83
N VAL A 22 13.04 -11.05 -1.37
CA VAL A 22 12.40 -12.38 -1.53
C VAL A 22 12.07 -13.04 -0.18
N ASP A 23 12.73 -12.57 0.88
CA ASP A 23 12.50 -12.99 2.27
C ASP A 23 11.39 -12.19 2.97
N ASP A 24 10.73 -11.27 2.27
CA ASP A 24 9.61 -10.52 2.81
C ASP A 24 8.43 -11.45 3.15
N VAL A 25 7.91 -11.35 4.38
CA VAL A 25 6.85 -12.25 4.88
C VAL A 25 5.53 -12.07 4.12
N ASN A 26 5.24 -10.86 3.65
CA ASN A 26 4.07 -10.60 2.82
C ASN A 26 4.25 -11.24 1.44
N PHE A 27 5.47 -11.19 0.87
CA PHE A 27 5.77 -11.87 -0.39
C PHE A 27 5.68 -13.40 -0.26
N GLN A 28 6.25 -13.98 0.80
CA GLN A 28 6.30 -15.44 0.97
C GLN A 28 4.97 -16.07 1.39
N TYR A 29 4.22 -15.40 2.27
CA TYR A 29 3.06 -15.99 2.93
C TYR A 29 1.77 -15.18 2.77
N GLY A 30 1.82 -14.04 2.07
CA GLY A 30 0.68 -13.12 1.98
C GLY A 30 0.33 -12.46 3.31
N TYR A 31 1.28 -12.41 4.25
CA TYR A 31 1.08 -11.79 5.56
C TYR A 31 1.25 -10.27 5.46
N GLY A 32 0.21 -9.62 4.98
CA GLY A 32 0.13 -8.17 4.84
C GLY A 32 -1.29 -7.72 4.52
N VAL A 33 -1.51 -6.42 4.62
CA VAL A 33 -2.78 -5.78 4.28
C VAL A 33 -2.57 -4.73 3.21
N TYR A 34 -3.59 -4.46 2.42
CA TYR A 34 -3.53 -3.48 1.34
C TYR A 34 -4.83 -2.70 1.25
N GLU A 35 -4.78 -1.58 0.55
CA GLU A 35 -5.95 -0.78 0.25
C GLU A 35 -5.85 -0.17 -1.15
N THR A 36 -7.00 0.13 -1.76
CA THR A 36 -7.07 0.82 -3.06
C THR A 36 -7.86 2.10 -2.93
N LEU A 37 -7.23 3.21 -3.27
CA LEU A 37 -7.84 4.53 -3.25
C LEU A 37 -8.26 4.96 -4.66
N LYS A 38 -9.45 5.55 -4.77
CA LYS A 38 -9.93 6.10 -6.04
C LYS A 38 -9.70 7.60 -6.10
N VAL A 39 -9.02 8.04 -7.17
CA VAL A 39 -8.90 9.45 -7.54
C VAL A 39 -9.70 9.68 -8.82
N ARG A 40 -10.52 10.73 -8.84
CA ARG A 40 -11.21 11.19 -10.05
C ARG A 40 -11.10 12.71 -10.10
N ASP A 41 -10.64 13.24 -11.23
CA ASP A 41 -10.51 14.68 -11.46
C ASP A 41 -9.74 15.40 -10.33
N GLY A 42 -8.67 14.77 -9.84
CA GLY A 42 -7.84 15.29 -8.74
C GLY A 42 -8.43 15.13 -7.33
N VAL A 43 -9.65 14.59 -7.21
CA VAL A 43 -10.32 14.38 -5.92
C VAL A 43 -10.11 12.94 -5.45
N LEU A 44 -9.61 12.79 -4.23
CA LEU A 44 -9.46 11.51 -3.53
C LEU A 44 -10.76 11.16 -2.80
N PHE A 45 -11.31 9.98 -3.08
CA PHE A 45 -12.62 9.57 -2.56
C PHE A 45 -12.46 8.85 -1.22
N PHE A 46 -13.19 9.32 -0.21
CA PHE A 46 -13.31 8.72 1.14
C PHE A 46 -11.99 8.33 1.84
N PRO A 47 -10.96 9.19 1.87
CA PRO A 47 -9.64 8.83 2.39
C PRO A 47 -9.68 8.24 3.80
N ASN A 48 -10.40 8.88 4.71
CA ASN A 48 -10.49 8.45 6.11
C ASN A 48 -11.15 7.06 6.27
N LEU A 49 -12.13 6.71 5.42
CA LEU A 49 -12.78 5.40 5.49
C LEU A 49 -11.85 4.27 5.02
N HIS A 50 -11.07 4.53 3.97
CA HIS A 50 -10.08 3.58 3.47
C HIS A 50 -8.90 3.43 4.44
N GLU A 51 -8.43 4.54 5.03
CA GLU A 51 -7.40 4.53 6.07
C GLU A 51 -7.83 3.71 7.29
N GLN A 52 -9.03 3.98 7.82
CA GLN A 52 -9.59 3.22 8.95
C GLN A 52 -9.67 1.73 8.63
N ARG A 53 -10.07 1.36 7.41
CA ARG A 53 -10.14 -0.05 6.99
C ARG A 53 -8.76 -0.69 6.91
N LEU A 54 -7.75 0.03 6.42
CA LEU A 54 -6.38 -0.46 6.35
C LEU A 54 -5.81 -0.76 7.74
N PHE A 55 -5.92 0.19 8.67
CA PHE A 55 -5.46 0.00 10.05
C PHE A 55 -6.25 -1.09 10.78
N HIS A 56 -7.57 -1.12 10.62
CA HIS A 56 -8.38 -2.19 11.19
C HIS A 56 -7.98 -3.58 10.67
N SER A 57 -7.62 -3.68 9.39
CA SER A 57 -7.15 -4.94 8.80
C SER A 57 -5.79 -5.35 9.38
N ALA A 58 -4.88 -4.40 9.60
CA ALA A 58 -3.59 -4.63 10.25
C ALA A 58 -3.80 -5.13 11.70
N ASP A 59 -4.69 -4.50 12.46
CA ASP A 59 -5.04 -4.89 13.83
C ASP A 59 -5.56 -6.34 13.91
N ILE A 60 -6.40 -6.77 12.95
CA ILE A 60 -6.97 -8.13 12.91
C ILE A 60 -5.88 -9.21 12.85
N ILE A 61 -4.78 -8.94 12.14
CA ILE A 61 -3.68 -9.90 11.96
C ILE A 61 -2.50 -9.64 12.90
N GLY A 62 -2.54 -8.59 13.72
CA GLY A 62 -1.53 -8.26 14.72
C GLY A 62 -0.30 -7.50 14.20
N LEU A 63 -0.48 -6.65 13.19
CA LEU A 63 0.57 -5.75 12.67
C LEU A 63 0.62 -4.40 13.40
#